data_AF-A0A7S3H142-F1
#
_entry.id   AF-A0A7S3H142-F1
#
_cell.length_a   1.000
_cell.length_b   1.000
_cell.length_c   1.000
_cell.angle_alpha   90.00
_cell.angle_beta   90.00
_cell.angle_gamma   90.00
#
_symmetry.space_group_name_H-M   'P 1'
#
loop_
_entity.id
_entity.type
_entity.pdbx_description
1 polymer ?
#
loop_
_entity_poly.entity_id
_entity_poly.type
_entity_poly.pdbx_seq_one_letter_code
_entity_poly.pdbx_strand_id
1 'polypeptide(L)'
;DTSIPFVACGDVLSWEEADEHLADHGVDAIMVGRGALMKPWLFTEMKEKRHWDISANERFDMIRDFTNYGLEHWGADARGVETTRRFLLEWLSFTCRYVPVGLLEQMPPKINW
;
A
#
# COMPACT_ATOMS: atom_id res chain seq x y z
N ASP A 1 25.07 -9.15 24.45
CA ASP A 1 23.63 -8.90 24.29
C ASP A 1 23.25 -8.88 22.84
N THR A 2 22.39 -9.82 22.45
CA THR A 2 21.72 -9.75 21.14
C THR A 2 20.24 -9.59 21.44
N SER A 3 19.72 -8.36 21.40
CA SER A 3 18.28 -8.14 21.53
C SER A 3 17.60 -8.71 20.28
N ILE A 4 16.44 -9.35 20.49
CA ILE A 4 15.62 -9.88 19.41
C ILE A 4 14.79 -8.71 18.86
N PRO A 5 14.83 -8.43 17.55
CA PRO A 5 14.06 -7.32 16.99
C PRO A 5 12.56 -7.60 17.06
N PHE A 6 11.78 -6.61 17.49
CA PHE A 6 10.33 -6.67 17.58
C PHE A 6 9.67 -5.83 16.47
N VAL A 7 8.78 -6.45 15.71
CA VAL A 7 8.10 -5.82 14.56
C VAL A 7 6.62 -5.68 14.86
N ALA A 8 6.12 -4.44 14.95
CA ALA A 8 4.70 -4.17 15.14
C ALA A 8 3.92 -4.27 13.82
N CYS A 9 2.67 -4.71 13.89
CA CYS A 9 1.77 -4.76 12.74
C CYS A 9 0.35 -4.38 13.18
N GLY A 10 -0.27 -3.44 12.47
CA GLY A 10 -1.66 -3.07 12.67
C GLY A 10 -1.93 -1.66 12.20
N ASP A 11 -2.95 -1.49 11.35
CA ASP A 11 -3.58 -0.21 11.00
C ASP A 11 -2.66 0.98 10.67
N VAL A 12 -1.54 0.72 9.96
CA VAL A 12 -0.68 1.77 9.43
C VAL A 12 -1.11 2.15 8.00
N LEU A 13 -1.69 3.34 7.83
CA LEU A 13 -2.27 3.85 6.58
C LEU A 13 -1.64 5.17 6.12
N SER A 14 -0.84 5.79 6.97
CA SER A 14 -0.17 7.08 6.75
C SER A 14 1.26 7.05 7.32
N TRP A 15 2.06 8.07 6.99
CA TRP A 15 3.41 8.18 7.52
C TRP A 15 3.39 8.66 8.97
N GLU A 16 2.37 9.41 9.38
CA GLU A 16 2.15 9.83 10.77
C GLU A 16 1.89 8.63 11.67
N GLU A 17 0.97 7.74 11.29
CA GLU A 17 0.70 6.50 12.04
C GLU A 17 1.95 5.62 12.11
N ALA A 18 2.75 5.57 11.06
CA ALA A 18 4.02 4.85 11.08
C ALA A 18 5.00 5.41 12.12
N ASP A 19 5.17 6.75 12.16
CA ASP A 19 6.01 7.44 13.13
C ASP A 19 5.48 7.29 14.56
N GLU A 20 4.17 7.40 14.76
CA GLU A 20 3.50 7.20 16.06
C GLU A 20 3.76 5.79 16.59
N HIS A 21 3.56 4.75 15.76
CA HIS A 21 3.80 3.36 16.14
C HIS A 21 5.26 3.09 16.51
N LEU A 22 6.21 3.72 15.80
CA LEU A 22 7.64 3.61 16.10
C LEU A 22 8.02 4.33 17.40
N ALA A 23 7.36 5.45 17.72
CA ALA A 23 7.65 6.24 18.92
C ALA A 23 7.10 5.60 20.22
N ASP A 24 5.90 5.02 20.18
CA ASP A 24 5.16 4.64 21.40
C ASP A 24 5.45 3.24 21.94
N HIS A 25 5.99 2.32 21.12
CA HIS A 25 5.84 0.88 21.41
C HIS A 25 7.12 0.08 21.65
N GLY A 26 8.29 0.72 21.75
CA GLY A 26 9.56 -0.01 21.97
C GLY A 26 9.82 -1.06 20.89
N VAL A 27 9.33 -0.78 19.67
CA VAL A 27 9.44 -1.65 18.49
C VAL A 27 10.65 -1.25 17.67
N ASP A 28 11.29 -2.23 17.02
CA ASP A 28 12.44 -1.99 16.14
C ASP A 28 12.00 -1.70 14.70
N ALA A 29 10.81 -2.16 14.31
CA ALA A 29 10.24 -1.93 12.98
C ALA A 29 8.71 -2.04 12.98
N ILE A 30 8.13 -1.62 11.85
CA ILE A 30 6.70 -1.77 11.56
C ILE A 30 6.49 -2.60 10.28
N MET A 31 5.42 -3.38 10.27
CA MET A 31 4.95 -4.13 9.11
C MET A 31 3.65 -3.52 8.60
N VAL A 32 3.61 -3.25 7.29
CA VAL A 32 2.47 -2.66 6.61
C VAL A 32 1.81 -3.74 5.74
N GLY A 33 0.53 -4.00 5.99
CA GLY A 33 -0.27 -4.96 5.21
C GLY A 33 -1.25 -4.25 4.28
N ARG A 34 -2.50 -4.10 4.72
CA ARG A 34 -3.60 -3.50 3.94
C ARG A 34 -3.27 -2.11 3.39
N GLY A 35 -2.57 -1.27 4.14
CA GLY A 35 -2.13 0.07 3.70
C GLY A 35 -1.29 0.03 2.41
N ALA A 36 -0.43 -0.98 2.26
CA ALA A 36 0.38 -1.15 1.05
C ALA A 36 -0.44 -1.59 -0.18
N LEU A 37 -1.51 -2.36 0.03
CA LEU A 37 -2.42 -2.72 -1.07
C LEU A 37 -3.26 -1.53 -1.53
N MET A 38 -3.65 -0.66 -0.60
CA MET A 38 -4.43 0.53 -0.89
C MET A 38 -3.63 1.64 -1.54
N LYS A 39 -2.41 1.87 -1.03
CA LYS A 39 -1.48 2.90 -1.50
C LYS A 39 -0.09 2.28 -1.66
N PRO A 40 0.26 1.71 -2.83
CA PRO A 40 1.59 1.14 -3.05
C PRO A 40 2.75 2.11 -2.77
N TRP A 41 2.50 3.41 -2.90
CA TRP A 41 3.47 4.48 -2.62
C TRP A 41 3.55 4.91 -1.14
N LEU A 42 2.81 4.26 -0.23
CA LEU A 42 2.84 4.56 1.21
C LEU A 42 4.26 4.47 1.80
N PHE A 43 5.08 3.54 1.31
CA PHE A 43 6.48 3.45 1.73
C PHE A 43 7.30 4.70 1.35
N THR A 44 6.97 5.34 0.22
CA THR A 44 7.56 6.61 -0.17
C THR A 44 7.09 7.73 0.75
N GLU A 45 5.81 7.78 1.09
CA GLU A 45 5.28 8.74 2.08
C GLU A 45 5.99 8.61 3.43
N MET A 46 6.18 7.36 3.92
CA MET A 46 6.91 7.06 5.16
C MET A 46 8.35 7.53 5.10
N LYS A 47 9.05 7.24 4.00
CA LYS A 47 10.45 7.63 3.81
C LYS A 47 10.64 9.15 3.71
N GLU A 48 9.73 9.83 3.02
CA GLU A 48 9.82 11.27 2.75
C GLU A 48 9.08 12.12 3.79
N LYS A 49 8.36 11.51 4.74
CA LYS A 49 7.54 12.17 5.75
C LYS A 49 6.60 13.21 5.17
N ARG A 50 5.87 12.81 4.12
CA ARG A 50 4.87 13.66 3.48
C ARG A 50 3.76 12.84 2.87
N HIS A 51 2.60 13.47 2.74
CA HIS A 51 1.55 12.94 1.88
C HIS A 51 1.93 13.07 0.41
N TRP A 52 1.57 12.05 -0.37
CA TRP A 52 1.78 12.05 -1.80
C TRP A 52 0.47 11.70 -2.51
N ASP A 53 -0.11 12.71 -3.16
CA ASP A 53 -1.25 12.53 -4.04
C ASP A 53 -0.76 12.33 -5.47
N ILE A 54 -0.58 11.07 -5.88
CA ILE A 54 -0.17 10.76 -7.25
C ILE A 54 -1.36 10.97 -8.21
N SER A 55 -1.04 11.35 -9.44
CA SER A 55 -2.05 11.58 -10.47
C SER A 55 -2.83 10.31 -10.81
N ALA A 56 -4.01 10.49 -11.42
CA ALA A 56 -4.79 9.37 -11.95
C ALA A 56 -4.01 8.57 -13.02
N ASN A 57 -3.17 9.25 -13.80
CA ASN A 57 -2.31 8.61 -14.81
C ASN A 57 -1.24 7.74 -14.16
N GLU A 58 -0.56 8.21 -13.11
CA GLU A 58 0.41 7.39 -12.37
C GLU A 58 -0.26 6.14 -11.78
N ARG A 59 -1.49 6.27 -11.23
CA ARG A 59 -2.26 5.11 -10.76
C ARG A 59 -2.62 4.14 -11.88
N PHE A 60 -2.99 4.67 -13.05
CA PHE A 60 -3.30 3.84 -14.22
C PHE A 60 -2.05 3.10 -14.73
N ASP A 61 -0.90 3.77 -14.73
CA ASP A 61 0.37 3.16 -15.10
C ASP A 61 0.74 1.99 -14.17
N MET A 62 0.44 2.09 -12.86
CA MET A 62 0.63 0.96 -11.93
C MET A 62 -0.24 -0.26 -12.28
N ILE A 63 -1.47 -0.06 -12.77
CA ILE A 63 -2.35 -1.16 -13.23
C ILE A 63 -1.77 -1.82 -14.48
N ARG A 64 -1.23 -1.02 -15.41
CA ARG A 64 -0.53 -1.52 -16.59
C ARG A 64 0.68 -2.36 -16.17
N ASP A 65 1.49 -1.85 -15.25
CA ASP A 65 2.70 -2.54 -14.79
C ASP A 65 2.35 -3.86 -14.08
N PHE A 66 1.33 -3.87 -13.21
CA PHE A 66 0.83 -5.10 -12.60
C PHE A 66 0.42 -6.14 -13.65
N THR A 67 -0.31 -5.70 -14.67
CA THR A 67 -0.78 -6.61 -15.74
C THR A 67 0.40 -7.18 -16.54
N ASN A 68 1.38 -6.33 -16.87
CA ASN A 68 2.60 -6.77 -17.58
C ASN A 68 3.40 -7.79 -16.76
N TYR A 69 3.66 -7.50 -15.48
CA TYR A 69 4.37 -8.41 -14.59
C TYR A 69 3.60 -9.72 -14.35
N GLY A 70 2.27 -9.64 -14.24
CA GLY A 70 1.43 -10.82 -14.10
C GLY A 70 1.53 -11.75 -15.32
N LEU A 71 1.47 -11.19 -16.54
CA LEU A 71 1.58 -11.97 -17.77
C LEU A 71 3.00 -12.49 -18.01
N GLU A 72 4.04 -11.76 -17.60
CA GLU A 72 5.43 -12.23 -17.62
C GLU A 72 5.64 -13.40 -16.65
N HIS A 73 5.05 -13.32 -15.46
CA HIS A 73 5.25 -14.32 -14.40
C HIS A 73 4.36 -15.57 -14.56
N TRP A 74 3.07 -15.41 -14.84
CA TRP A 74 2.11 -16.51 -14.95
C TRP A 74 1.88 -16.99 -16.38
N GLY A 75 2.32 -16.22 -17.39
CA GLY A 75 2.15 -16.53 -18.81
C GLY A 75 0.95 -15.84 -19.45
N ALA A 76 0.98 -15.78 -20.78
CA ALA A 76 -0.09 -15.21 -21.62
C ALA A 76 -1.03 -16.29 -22.19
N ASP A 77 -0.94 -17.54 -21.71
CA ASP A 77 -1.93 -18.56 -22.01
C ASP A 77 -3.22 -18.33 -21.21
N ALA A 78 -4.28 -19.09 -21.50
CA ALA A 78 -5.58 -18.90 -20.86
C ALA A 78 -5.49 -18.96 -19.32
N ARG A 79 -4.65 -19.84 -18.78
CA ARG A 79 -4.48 -19.99 -17.33
C ARG A 79 -3.73 -18.80 -16.72
N GLY A 80 -2.66 -18.34 -17.35
CA GLY A 80 -1.87 -17.20 -16.88
C GLY A 80 -2.65 -15.88 -16.94
N VAL A 81 -3.43 -15.68 -18.00
CA VAL A 81 -4.34 -14.53 -18.14
C VAL A 81 -5.41 -14.54 -17.04
N GLU A 82 -6.06 -15.66 -16.78
CA GLU A 82 -7.08 -15.75 -15.71
C GLU A 82 -6.48 -15.57 -14.31
N THR A 83 -5.24 -16.07 -14.10
CA THR A 83 -4.53 -15.87 -12.82
C THR A 83 -4.20 -14.40 -12.60
N THR A 84 -3.66 -13.73 -13.63
CA THR A 84 -3.38 -12.28 -13.60
C THR A 84 -4.66 -11.49 -13.34
N ARG A 85 -5.74 -11.80 -14.06
CA ARG A 85 -7.05 -11.15 -13.92
C ARG A 85 -7.57 -11.26 -12.48
N ARG A 86 -7.53 -12.46 -11.89
CA ARG A 86 -8.02 -12.68 -10.53
C ARG A 86 -7.29 -11.80 -9.52
N PHE A 87 -5.96 -11.84 -9.50
CA PHE A 87 -5.18 -11.04 -8.54
C PHE A 87 -5.25 -9.54 -8.83
N LEU A 88 -5.37 -9.14 -10.09
CA LEU A 88 -5.62 -7.74 -10.44
C LEU A 88 -6.93 -7.26 -9.83
N LEU A 89 -8.02 -8.02 -9.96
CA LEU A 89 -9.32 -7.65 -9.40
C LEU A 89 -9.31 -7.66 -7.87
N GLU A 90 -8.62 -8.62 -7.25
CA GLU A 90 -8.39 -8.63 -5.80
C GLU A 90 -7.67 -7.35 -5.36
N TRP A 91 -6.60 -6.95 -6.03
CA TRP A 91 -5.86 -5.72 -5.71
C TRP A 91 -6.66 -4.44 -5.99
N LEU A 92 -7.40 -4.37 -7.10
CA LEU A 92 -8.30 -3.24 -7.41
C LEU A 92 -9.38 -3.05 -6.34
N SER A 93 -9.81 -4.13 -5.68
CA SER A 93 -10.72 -4.02 -4.55
C SER A 93 -10.13 -3.25 -3.36
N PHE A 94 -8.80 -3.17 -3.24
CA PHE A 94 -8.11 -2.37 -2.22
C PHE A 94 -7.82 -0.94 -2.68
N THR A 95 -7.25 -0.76 -3.87
CA THR A 95 -6.85 0.57 -4.36
C THR A 95 -8.04 1.51 -4.52
N CYS A 96 -9.25 0.99 -4.76
CA CYS A 96 -10.47 1.80 -4.83
C CYS A 96 -10.85 2.49 -3.51
N ARG A 97 -10.26 2.07 -2.39
CA ARG A 97 -10.48 2.67 -1.06
C ARG A 97 -9.60 3.89 -0.80
N TYR A 98 -8.64 4.19 -1.68
CA TYR A 98 -7.83 5.40 -1.59
C TYR A 98 -8.65 6.65 -1.97
N VAL A 99 -8.60 7.66 -1.11
CA VAL A 99 -9.17 8.98 -1.35
C VAL A 99 -8.03 10.00 -1.50
N PRO A 100 -7.96 10.74 -2.63
CA PRO A 100 -7.01 11.83 -2.83
C PRO A 100 -7.01 12.83 -1.67
N VAL A 101 -5.83 13.31 -1.29
CA VAL A 101 -5.64 14.17 -0.12
C VAL A 101 -6.41 15.49 -0.26
N GLY A 102 -6.46 16.04 -1.48
CA GLY A 102 -7.23 17.24 -1.77
C GLY A 102 -8.75 17.10 -1.61
N LEU A 103 -9.26 15.88 -1.44
CA LEU A 103 -10.68 15.60 -1.22
C LEU A 103 -11.01 15.25 0.24
N LEU A 104 -10.01 15.10 1.11
CA LEU A 104 -10.21 14.76 2.52
C LEU A 104 -10.52 16.00 3.36
N GLU A 105 -11.50 15.89 4.26
CA GLU A 105 -11.81 16.95 5.24
C GLU A 105 -10.84 16.95 6.43
N GLN A 106 -10.28 15.78 6.78
CA GLN A 106 -9.39 15.59 7.93
C GLN A 106 -8.22 14.68 7.57
N MET A 107 -7.06 14.98 8.14
CA MET A 107 -5.84 14.18 8.05
C MET A 107 -5.42 13.65 9.43
N PRO A 108 -4.79 12.46 9.53
CA PRO A 108 -4.58 11.48 8.46
C PRO A 108 -5.90 10.78 8.05
N PRO A 109 -5.96 10.18 6.84
CA PRO A 109 -7.15 9.47 6.37
C PRO A 109 -7.51 8.30 7.30
N LYS A 110 -8.69 8.37 7.90
CA LYS A 110 -9.26 7.27 8.70
C LYS A 110 -10.13 6.41 7.80
N ILE A 111 -9.81 5.12 7.69
CA ILE A 111 -10.64 4.16 6.97
C ILE A 111 -11.63 3.54 7.95
N ASN A 112 -12.91 3.72 7.68
CA ASN A 112 -13.95 2.93 8.33
C ASN A 112 -14.02 1.58 7.61
N TRP A 113 -13.73 0.51 8.34
CA TRP A 113 -13.75 -0.87 7.83
C TRP A 113 -15.18 -1.39 7.62
#